data_AF-A0A2V8ZE23-F1
#
_entry.id   AF-A0A2V8ZE23-F1
#
_cell.length_a   1.000
_cell.length_b   1.000
_cell.length_c   1.000
_cell.angle_alpha   90.00
_cell.angle_beta   90.00
_cell.angle_gamma   90.00
#
_symmetry.space_group_name_H-M   'P 1'
#
loop_
_entity.id
_entity.type
_entity.pdbx_description
1 polymer ?
#
loop_
_entity_poly.entity_id
_entity_poly.type
_entity_poly.pdbx_seq_one_letter_code
_entity_poly.pdbx_strand_id
1 'polypeptide(L)'
;MAQAAAWAELDDHEHVKRCIEANRVERKRIAEEVAKLGLKPVKSETNFVFVETGPEANAIGDDLLREGVIVRPLAWMGFPEAIRISVGTTEENDKLFASLQRVLAKGKGKPELTAR
;
A
#
# COMPACT_ATOMS: atom_id res chain seq x y z
N MET A 1 15.24 -0.79 -29.49
CA MET A 1 15.94 -0.42 -28.24
C MET A 1 15.44 -1.17 -26.99
N ALA A 2 14.20 -1.71 -26.95
CA ALA A 2 13.73 -2.53 -25.81
C ALA A 2 14.37 -3.93 -25.69
N GLN A 3 14.79 -4.54 -26.81
CA GLN A 3 15.36 -5.90 -26.82
C GLN A 3 16.79 -5.98 -26.29
N ALA A 4 17.56 -4.88 -26.34
CA ALA A 4 18.94 -4.84 -25.84
C ALA A 4 19.01 -4.67 -24.31
N ALA A 5 18.02 -4.01 -23.69
CA ALA A 5 17.92 -3.89 -22.24
C ALA A 5 17.53 -5.23 -21.58
N ALA A 6 16.62 -5.98 -22.21
CA ALA A 6 16.17 -7.28 -21.71
C ALA A 6 17.27 -8.36 -21.65
N TRP A 7 18.35 -8.22 -22.43
CA TRP A 7 19.48 -9.16 -22.44
C TRP A 7 20.55 -8.84 -21.37
N ALA A 8 20.72 -7.57 -21.00
CA ALA A 8 21.69 -7.17 -19.97
C ALA A 8 21.17 -7.40 -18.53
N GLU A 9 19.85 -7.47 -18.35
CA GLU A 9 19.20 -7.62 -17.03
C GLU A 9 19.04 -9.08 -16.60
N LEU A 10 19.35 -10.04 -17.49
CA LEU A 10 19.21 -11.47 -17.22
C LEU A 10 20.26 -12.03 -16.23
N ASP A 11 21.38 -11.32 -16.02
CA ASP A 11 22.49 -11.75 -15.16
C ASP A 11 22.51 -11.07 -13.79
N ASP A 12 21.60 -10.12 -13.51
CA ASP A 12 21.61 -9.37 -12.24
C ASP A 12 20.78 -10.06 -11.14
N HIS A 13 21.12 -11.33 -10.89
CA HIS A 13 20.54 -12.11 -9.80
C HIS A 13 20.77 -11.47 -8.42
N GLU A 14 21.80 -10.63 -8.25
CA GLU A 14 22.01 -9.87 -7.01
C GLU A 14 20.99 -8.73 -6.87
N HIS A 15 20.74 -7.95 -7.93
CA HIS A 15 19.73 -6.90 -7.90
C HIS A 15 18.33 -7.46 -7.64
N VAL A 16 17.98 -8.58 -8.28
CA VAL A 16 16.71 -9.27 -8.02
C VAL A 16 16.59 -9.69 -6.55
N LYS A 17 17.65 -10.26 -5.95
CA LYS A 17 17.66 -10.63 -4.53
C LYS A 17 17.52 -9.41 -3.60
N ARG A 18 18.23 -8.32 -3.89
CA ARG A 18 18.14 -7.06 -3.12
C ARG A 18 16.73 -6.46 -3.20
N CYS A 19 16.12 -6.45 -4.38
CA CYS A 19 14.75 -5.98 -4.58
C CYS A 19 13.72 -6.87 -3.85
N ILE A 20 13.91 -8.18 -3.83
CA ILE A 20 13.03 -9.10 -3.07
C ILE A 20 13.12 -8.81 -1.56
N GLU A 21 14.33 -8.66 -1.02
CA GLU A 21 14.50 -8.41 0.41
C GLU A 21 13.98 -7.02 0.80
N ALA A 22 14.26 -5.99 0.00
CA ALA A 22 13.72 -4.65 0.21
C ALA A 22 12.18 -4.65 0.18
N ASN A 23 11.57 -5.31 -0.81
CA ASN A 23 10.11 -5.44 -0.87
C ASN A 23 9.57 -6.20 0.34
N ARG A 24 10.26 -7.24 0.82
CA ARG A 24 9.83 -8.00 2.00
C ARG A 24 9.82 -7.15 3.26
N VAL A 25 10.87 -6.36 3.47
CA VAL A 25 11.00 -5.44 4.61
C VAL A 25 9.92 -4.36 4.54
N GLU A 26 9.80 -3.67 3.40
CA GLU A 26 8.84 -2.57 3.26
C GLU A 26 7.39 -3.05 3.27
N ARG A 27 7.09 -4.24 2.71
CA ARG A 27 5.75 -4.85 2.81
C ARG A 27 5.36 -5.11 4.26
N LYS A 28 6.29 -5.65 5.06
CA LYS A 28 6.07 -5.88 6.49
C LYS A 28 5.86 -4.54 7.22
N ARG A 29 6.67 -3.54 6.89
CA ARG A 29 6.58 -2.19 7.45
C ARG A 29 5.23 -1.54 7.15
N ILE A 30 4.75 -1.62 5.90
CA ILE A 30 3.42 -1.12 5.51
C ILE A 30 2.34 -1.80 6.36
N ALA A 31 2.36 -3.13 6.47
CA ALA A 31 1.38 -3.86 7.28
C ALA A 31 1.40 -3.42 8.75
N GLU A 32 2.57 -3.27 9.35
CA GLU A 32 2.69 -2.83 10.75
C GLU A 32 2.19 -1.39 10.96
N GLU A 33 2.57 -0.46 10.08
CA GLU A 33 2.17 0.95 10.20
C GLU A 33 0.66 1.14 9.98
N VAL A 34 0.07 0.52 8.96
CA VAL A 34 -1.38 0.62 8.76
C VAL A 34 -2.18 -0.05 9.89
N ALA A 35 -1.66 -1.14 10.47
CA ALA A 35 -2.27 -1.77 11.64
C ALA A 35 -2.25 -0.86 12.87
N LYS A 36 -1.17 -0.10 13.10
CA LYS A 36 -1.09 0.91 14.18
C LYS A 36 -2.13 2.03 14.01
N LEU A 37 -2.51 2.33 12.78
CA LEU A 37 -3.56 3.30 12.45
C LEU A 37 -4.98 2.73 12.62
N GLY A 38 -5.10 1.47 13.04
CA GLY A 38 -6.38 0.79 13.24
C GLY A 38 -6.99 0.23 11.96
N LEU A 39 -6.21 0.08 10.88
CA LEU A 39 -6.62 -0.60 9.65
C LEU A 39 -6.32 -2.11 9.75
N LYS A 40 -6.96 -2.93 8.90
CA LYS A 40 -6.68 -4.38 8.85
C LYS A 40 -5.91 -4.74 7.58
N PRO A 41 -4.57 -4.84 7.64
CA PRO A 41 -3.80 -5.38 6.53
C PRO A 41 -3.96 -6.90 6.44
N VAL A 42 -4.11 -7.42 5.23
CA VAL A 42 -4.08 -8.86 4.96
C VAL A 42 -2.64 -9.27 4.64
N LYS A 43 -2.22 -10.44 5.13
CA LYS A 43 -0.89 -10.99 4.84
C LYS A 43 -0.72 -11.13 3.33
N SER A 44 0.30 -10.45 2.80
CA SER A 44 0.64 -10.49 1.38
C SER A 44 2.03 -11.07 1.18
N GLU A 45 2.18 -11.83 0.08
CA GLU A 45 3.48 -12.27 -0.45
C GLU A 45 3.81 -11.57 -1.79
N THR A 46 3.03 -10.56 -2.18
CA THR A 46 3.15 -9.84 -3.45
C THR A 46 3.85 -8.49 -3.28
N ASN A 47 3.85 -7.68 -4.34
CA ASN A 47 4.31 -6.29 -4.38
C ASN A 47 3.24 -5.27 -3.94
N PHE A 48 2.19 -5.72 -3.25
CA PHE A 48 1.16 -4.86 -2.69
C PHE A 48 0.61 -5.42 -1.37
N VAL A 49 0.04 -4.57 -0.54
CA VAL A 49 -0.70 -4.93 0.67
C VAL A 49 -2.18 -4.61 0.45
N PHE A 50 -3.03 -5.60 0.68
CA PHE A 50 -4.47 -5.39 0.76
C PHE A 50 -4.81 -4.91 2.16
N VAL A 51 -5.53 -3.79 2.26
CA VAL A 51 -5.87 -3.16 3.54
C VAL A 51 -7.36 -2.91 3.57
N GLU A 52 -8.05 -3.53 4.54
CA GLU A 52 -9.42 -3.17 4.85
C GLU A 52 -9.41 -1.87 5.65
N THR A 53 -10.12 -0.89 5.10
CA THR A 53 -10.29 0.45 5.66
C THR A 53 -11.73 0.73 6.07
N GLY A 54 -12.64 -0.24 5.90
CA GLY A 54 -14.06 -0.06 6.19
C GLY A 54 -14.79 0.74 5.09
N PRO A 55 -16.05 1.16 5.33
CA PRO A 55 -16.93 1.75 4.32
C PRO A 55 -16.39 3.03 3.66
N GLU A 56 -15.45 3.72 4.32
CA GLU A 56 -14.81 4.94 3.84
C GLU A 56 -13.63 4.70 2.88
N ALA A 57 -13.42 3.47 2.38
CA ALA A 57 -12.27 3.13 1.54
C ALA A 57 -12.08 4.03 0.31
N ASN A 58 -13.18 4.37 -0.38
CA ASN A 58 -13.12 5.29 -1.52
C ASN A 58 -12.77 6.71 -1.09
N ALA A 59 -13.38 7.21 -0.01
CA ALA A 59 -13.12 8.55 0.52
C ALA A 59 -11.67 8.70 0.99
N ILE A 60 -11.13 7.70 1.70
CA ILE A 60 -9.73 7.63 2.08
C ILE A 60 -8.82 7.64 0.84
N GLY A 61 -9.17 6.89 -0.20
CA GLY A 61 -8.45 6.89 -1.47
C GLY A 61 -8.40 8.27 -2.13
N ASP A 62 -9.53 8.96 -2.19
CA ASP A 62 -9.63 10.31 -2.77
C ASP A 62 -8.87 11.36 -1.94
N ASP A 63 -8.90 11.26 -0.62
CA ASP A 63 -8.17 12.18 0.26
C ASP A 63 -6.66 11.97 0.19
N LEU A 64 -6.20 10.71 0.08
CA LEU A 64 -4.79 10.42 -0.17
C LEU A 64 -4.35 10.96 -1.53
N LEU A 65 -5.20 10.85 -2.55
CA LEU A 65 -4.92 11.41 -3.87
C LEU A 65 -4.70 12.93 -3.80
N ARG A 66 -5.49 13.64 -2.98
CA ARG A 66 -5.31 15.09 -2.73
C ARG A 66 -4.01 15.43 -2.00
N GLU A 67 -3.48 14.52 -1.18
CA GLU A 67 -2.16 14.62 -0.54
C GLU A 67 -1.01 14.19 -1.48
N GLY A 68 -1.33 13.82 -2.72
CA GLY A 68 -0.37 13.38 -3.73
C GLY A 68 0.15 11.96 -3.47
N VAL A 69 -0.68 11.10 -2.89
CA VAL A 69 -0.41 9.67 -2.65
C VAL A 69 -1.50 8.85 -3.34
N ILE A 70 -1.12 8.01 -4.30
CA ILE A 70 -2.08 7.23 -5.08
C ILE A 70 -2.20 5.83 -4.48
N VAL A 71 -3.40 5.50 -3.98
CA VAL A 71 -3.80 4.13 -3.62
C VAL A 71 -4.93 3.67 -4.54
N ARG A 72 -5.16 2.36 -4.64
CA ARG A 72 -6.22 1.84 -5.51
C ARG A 72 -7.36 1.25 -4.68
N PRO A 73 -8.52 1.91 -4.59
CA PRO A 73 -9.73 1.31 -4.02
C PRO A 73 -10.15 0.05 -4.81
N LEU A 74 -10.67 -0.94 -4.10
CA LEU A 74 -11.02 -2.26 -4.65
C LEU A 74 -12.53 -2.48 -4.78
N ALA A 75 -13.32 -1.41 -4.68
CA ALA A 75 -14.78 -1.45 -4.84
C ALA A 75 -15.20 -2.10 -6.18
N TRP A 76 -14.48 -1.81 -7.27
CA TRP A 76 -14.73 -2.38 -8.59
C TRP A 76 -14.47 -3.89 -8.68
N MET A 77 -13.75 -4.47 -7.70
CA MET A 77 -13.48 -5.91 -7.59
C MET A 77 -14.38 -6.62 -6.58
N GLY A 78 -15.40 -5.94 -6.05
CA GLY A 78 -16.29 -6.50 -5.02
C GLY A 78 -15.80 -6.32 -3.59
N PHE A 79 -14.74 -5.53 -3.36
CA PHE A 79 -14.23 -5.19 -2.02
C PHE A 79 -14.39 -3.69 -1.75
N PRO A 80 -15.63 -3.20 -1.50
CA PRO A 80 -15.92 -1.78 -1.31
C PRO A 80 -15.25 -1.18 -0.08
N GLU A 81 -14.86 -2.01 0.89
CA GLU A 81 -14.28 -1.59 2.16
C GLU A 81 -12.75 -1.71 2.20
N ALA A 82 -12.11 -1.90 1.04
CA ALA A 82 -10.68 -2.16 0.97
C ALA A 82 -9.96 -1.31 -0.09
N ILE A 83 -8.70 -1.05 0.21
CA ILE A 83 -7.74 -0.43 -0.70
C ILE A 83 -6.55 -1.37 -0.93
N ARG A 84 -5.90 -1.19 -2.07
CA ARG A 84 -4.62 -1.82 -2.39
C ARG A 84 -3.52 -0.78 -2.36
N ILE A 85 -2.50 -1.03 -1.54
CA ILE A 85 -1.31 -0.21 -1.41
C ILE A 85 -0.16 -0.94 -2.09
N SER A 86 0.44 -0.36 -3.12
CA SER A 86 1.66 -0.90 -3.74
C SER A 86 2.87 -0.63 -2.85
N VAL A 87 3.81 -1.56 -2.80
CA VAL A 87 5.08 -1.36 -2.08
C VAL A 87 5.95 -0.43 -2.92
N GLY A 88 6.22 0.77 -2.42
CA GLY A 88 7.12 1.74 -3.03
C GLY A 88 8.50 1.75 -2.39
N THR A 89 9.29 2.75 -2.73
CA THR A 89 10.54 3.10 -2.02
C THR A 89 10.26 3.49 -0.57
N THR A 90 11.28 3.45 0.28
CA THR A 90 11.20 3.85 1.70
C THR A 90 10.61 5.25 1.84
N GLU A 91 11.03 6.19 1.01
CA GLU A 91 10.59 7.59 1.04
C GLU A 91 9.12 7.74 0.59
N GLU A 92 8.69 6.96 -0.41
CA GLU A 92 7.28 6.92 -0.83
C GLU A 92 6.38 6.33 0.26
N ASN A 93 6.86 5.27 0.94
CA ASN A 93 6.14 4.63 2.03
C ASN A 93 6.05 5.58 3.25
N ASP A 94 7.11 6.33 3.55
CA ASP A 94 7.09 7.35 4.61
C ASP A 94 6.05 8.45 4.32
N LYS A 95 6.00 8.92 3.07
CA LYS A 95 4.99 9.91 2.64
C LYS A 95 3.57 9.33 2.74
N LEU A 96 3.38 8.06 2.38
CA LEU A 96 2.12 7.34 2.53
C LEU A 96 1.68 7.32 4.00
N PHE A 97 2.55 6.93 4.94
CA PHE A 97 2.21 6.85 6.36
C PHE A 97 1.82 8.22 6.94
N ALA A 98 2.59 9.26 6.63
CA ALA A 98 2.28 10.62 7.06
C ALA A 98 0.94 11.11 6.49
N SER A 99 0.65 10.80 5.23
CA SER A 99 -0.61 11.20 4.58
C SER A 99 -1.80 10.43 5.15
N LEU A 100 -1.67 9.11 5.37
CA LEU A 100 -2.69 8.28 6.02
C LEU A 100 -3.05 8.81 7.42
N GLN A 101 -2.04 9.16 8.23
CA GLN A 101 -2.28 9.77 9.55
C GLN A 101 -3.08 11.07 9.46
N ARG A 102 -2.76 11.95 8.50
CA ARG A 102 -3.48 13.21 8.29
C ARG A 102 -4.92 12.99 7.82
N VAL A 103 -5.13 12.08 6.88
CA VAL A 103 -6.46 11.76 6.33
C VAL A 103 -7.36 11.16 7.41
N LEU A 104 -6.85 10.16 8.15
CA LEU A 104 -7.60 9.52 9.24
C LEU A 104 -7.85 10.45 10.44
N ALA A 105 -7.01 11.48 10.64
CA ALA A 105 -7.26 12.50 11.66
C ALA A 105 -8.33 13.53 11.23
N LYS A 106 -8.48 13.81 9.93
CA LYS A 106 -9.50 14.73 9.38
C LYS A 106 -10.89 14.10 9.36
N GLY A 107 -10.99 12.82 8.99
CA GLY A 107 -12.23 12.06 9.07
C GLY A 107 -12.47 11.62 10.52
N LYS A 108 -13.32 12.31 11.28
CA LYS A 108 -13.64 11.91 12.66
C LYS A 108 -14.30 10.52 12.69
N GLY A 109 -13.50 9.50 12.97
CA GLY A 109 -13.91 8.13 13.27
C GLY A 109 -12.86 7.16 12.76
N LYS A 110 -12.15 6.47 13.68
CA LYS A 110 -11.41 5.25 13.31
C LYS A 110 -12.37 4.39 12.49
N PRO A 111 -11.94 3.80 11.36
CA PRO A 111 -12.85 3.05 10.53
C PRO A 111 -13.53 1.97 11.38
N GLU A 112 -14.86 2.00 11.42
CA GLU A 112 -15.68 0.95 12.00
C GLU A 112 -15.50 -0.27 11.11
N LEU A 113 -14.45 -1.04 11.39
CA LEU A 113 -14.18 -2.30 10.73
C LEU A 113 -15.17 -3.32 11.29
N THR A 114 -16.35 -3.41 10.69
CA THR A 114 -17.34 -4.43 11.01
C THR A 114 -16.68 -5.81 10.97
N ALA A 115 -16.58 -6.45 12.14
CA ALA A 115 -16.11 -7.83 12.23
C ALA A 115 -17.16 -8.72 11.55
N ARG A 116 -16.78 -9.33 10.43
CA ARG A 116 -17.47 -10.50 9.88
C ARG A 116 -16.79 -11.76 10.38
#